data_AF-A0A7V8X1S1-F1
#
_entry.id   AF-A0A7V8X1S1-F1
#
_cell.length_a   1.000
_cell.length_b   1.000
_cell.length_c   1.000
_cell.angle_alpha   90.00
_cell.angle_beta   90.00
_cell.angle_gamma   90.00
#
_symmetry.space_group_name_H-M   'P 1'
#
loop_
_entity.id
_entity.type
_entity.pdbx_description
1 polymer ?
#
loop_
_entity_poly.entity_id
_entity_poly.type
_entity_poly.pdbx_seq_one_letter_code
_entity_poly.pdbx_strand_id
1 'polypeptide(L)'
;GLRSLRRQTGWYLQGFPVGPELRREFALVSSLAGLDWLLDRLDPSAELPPGARRLKRGHTDGPRPVHVPDGWFDLADDPTPPVGAEVLVSGG
;
A
#
# COMPACT_ATOMS: atom_id res chain seq x y z
N GLY A 1 2.74 6.98 -14.06
CA GLY A 1 2.67 8.45 -13.94
C GLY A 1 2.74 8.89 -12.49
N LEU A 2 2.97 10.18 -12.22
CA LEU A 2 3.28 10.77 -10.90
C LEU A 2 2.30 10.39 -9.77
N ARG A 3 1.01 10.18 -10.09
CA ARG A 3 0.00 9.70 -9.15
C ARG A 3 0.33 8.32 -8.54
N SER A 4 0.92 7.42 -9.33
CA SER A 4 1.38 6.13 -8.83
C SER A 4 2.61 6.27 -7.93
N LEU A 5 3.48 7.25 -8.20
CA LEU A 5 4.66 7.52 -7.37
C LEU A 5 4.26 7.97 -5.98
N ARG A 6 3.27 8.89 -5.84
CA ARG A 6 2.75 9.36 -4.55
C ARG A 6 2.30 8.22 -3.62
N ARG A 7 1.78 7.13 -4.19
CA ARG A 7 1.40 5.93 -3.43
C ARG A 7 2.61 5.15 -2.93
N GLN A 8 3.70 5.17 -3.69
CA GLN A 8 4.88 4.36 -3.46
C GLN A 8 5.93 5.06 -2.58
N THR A 9 5.99 6.39 -2.59
CA THR A 9 6.99 7.17 -1.83
C THR A 9 6.99 6.85 -0.34
N GLY A 10 5.82 6.69 0.26
CA GLY A 10 5.70 6.27 1.66
C GLY A 10 6.41 4.94 1.95
N TRP A 11 6.31 3.97 1.03
CA TRP A 11 6.96 2.67 1.16
C TRP A 11 8.48 2.76 1.02
N TYR A 12 8.99 3.54 0.06
CA TYR A 12 10.43 3.67 -0.17
C TYR A 12 11.16 4.46 0.91
N LEU A 13 10.55 5.55 1.40
CA LEU A 13 11.15 6.41 2.43
C LEU A 13 10.98 5.82 3.85
N GLN A 14 10.23 4.74 4.01
CA GLN A 14 10.02 4.09 5.30
C GLN A 14 11.34 3.62 5.89
N GLY A 15 11.63 4.09 7.11
CA GLY A 15 12.84 3.75 7.86
C GLY A 15 14.02 4.68 7.63
N PHE A 16 14.02 5.52 6.58
CA PHE A 16 15.07 6.52 6.38
C PHE A 16 14.83 7.77 7.24
N PRO A 17 15.90 8.51 7.61
CA PRO A 17 15.83 9.72 8.43
C PRO A 17 15.37 10.96 7.65
N VAL A 18 14.30 10.82 6.86
CA VAL A 18 13.79 11.85 5.92
C VAL A 18 12.91 12.90 6.61
N GLY A 19 12.44 12.61 7.84
CA GLY A 19 11.49 13.43 8.57
C GLY A 19 10.04 13.33 8.06
N PRO A 20 9.04 13.74 8.88
CA PRO A 20 7.62 13.63 8.53
C PRO A 20 7.18 14.65 7.48
N GLU A 21 7.74 15.86 7.49
CA GLU A 21 7.34 16.93 6.55
C GLU A 21 7.72 16.58 5.12
N LEU A 22 8.98 16.20 4.89
CA LEU A 22 9.46 15.86 3.55
C LEU A 22 8.71 14.63 2.99
N ARG A 23 8.37 13.65 3.83
CA ARG A 23 7.49 12.52 3.44
C ARG A 23 6.10 12.98 2.99
N ARG A 24 5.50 13.94 3.71
CA ARG A 24 4.21 14.53 3.35
C ARG A 24 4.31 15.26 2.01
N GLU A 25 5.36 16.03 1.78
CA GLU A 25 5.59 16.72 0.52
C GLU A 25 5.73 15.74 -0.67
N PHE A 26 6.47 14.64 -0.51
CA PHE A 26 6.54 13.57 -1.51
C PHE A 26 5.19 12.88 -1.79
N ALA A 27 4.31 12.76 -0.79
CA ALA A 27 2.96 12.23 -0.99
C ALA A 27 2.05 13.21 -1.78
N LEU A 28 2.37 14.50 -1.75
CA LEU A 28 1.60 15.58 -2.36
C LEU A 28 2.22 16.15 -3.64
N VAL A 29 3.32 15.59 -4.15
CA VAL A 29 3.98 16.08 -5.37
C VAL A 29 3.11 15.94 -6.62
N SER A 30 2.99 17.01 -7.43
CA SER A 30 2.11 17.06 -8.61
C SER A 30 2.81 17.31 -9.94
N SER A 31 4.12 17.60 -9.93
CA SER A 31 4.94 17.81 -11.15
C SER A 31 6.28 17.10 -11.05
N LEU A 32 6.94 16.89 -12.20
CA LEU A 32 8.30 16.34 -12.26
C LEU A 32 9.33 17.33 -11.69
N ALA A 33 9.20 18.62 -12.00
CA ALA A 33 10.08 19.65 -11.42
C ALA A 33 9.98 19.71 -9.89
N GLY A 34 8.77 19.56 -9.33
CA GLY A 34 8.58 19.50 -7.89
C GLY A 34 9.16 18.21 -7.28
N LEU A 35 9.13 17.10 -8.02
CA LEU A 35 9.79 15.86 -7.58
C LEU A 35 11.31 16.04 -7.53
N ASP A 36 11.89 16.64 -8.55
CA ASP A 36 13.34 16.91 -8.63
C ASP A 36 13.81 17.76 -7.45
N TRP A 37 13.09 18.86 -7.18
CA TRP A 37 13.38 19.72 -6.04
C TRP A 37 13.28 19.00 -4.68
N LEU A 38 12.35 18.05 -4.54
CA LEU A 38 12.24 17.23 -3.32
C LEU A 38 13.37 16.21 -3.20
N LEU A 39 13.85 15.66 -4.32
CA LEU A 39 14.98 14.74 -4.34
C LEU A 39 16.29 15.44 -3.93
N ASP A 40 16.50 16.68 -4.37
CA ASP A 40 17.67 17.50 -3.99
C ASP A 40 17.75 17.81 -2.49
N ARG A 41 16.61 17.71 -1.78
CA ARG A 41 16.55 17.91 -0.33
C ARG A 41 16.87 16.65 0.47
N LEU A 42 17.01 15.50 -0.18
CA LEU A 42 17.41 14.26 0.48
C LEU A 42 18.92 14.27 0.73
N ASP A 43 19.34 13.73 1.87
CA ASP A 43 20.74 13.48 2.13
C ASP A 43 21.21 12.25 1.33
N PRO A 44 22.15 12.39 0.38
CA PRO A 44 22.64 11.28 -0.42
C PRO A 44 23.50 10.30 0.38
N SER A 45 23.97 10.70 1.57
CA SER A 45 24.72 9.84 2.49
C SER A 45 23.83 9.11 3.50
N ALA A 46 22.51 9.33 3.45
CA ALA A 46 21.59 8.74 4.39
C ALA A 46 21.60 7.21 4.33
N GLU A 47 22.07 6.59 5.40
CA GLU A 47 22.00 5.15 5.56
C GLU A 47 20.70 4.72 6.23
N LEU A 48 20.25 3.52 5.88
CA LEU A 48 19.10 2.90 6.53
C LEU A 48 19.52 2.44 7.95
N PRO A 49 18.90 2.96 9.02
CA PRO A 49 19.29 2.61 10.39
C PRO A 49 19.20 1.10 10.66
N PRO A 50 20.04 0.55 11.56
CA PRO A 50 19.97 -0.84 11.97
C PRO A 50 18.55 -1.23 12.42
N GLY A 51 18.02 -2.31 11.85
CA GLY A 51 16.67 -2.79 12.15
C GLY A 51 15.55 -2.14 11.33
N ALA A 52 15.78 -1.03 10.64
CA ALA A 52 14.78 -0.44 9.75
C ALA A 52 14.45 -1.33 8.54
N ARG A 53 15.35 -2.24 8.14
CA ARG A 53 15.07 -3.31 7.16
C ARG A 53 13.97 -4.27 7.60
N ARG A 54 13.78 -4.45 8.91
CA ARG A 54 12.76 -5.33 9.50
C ARG A 54 11.42 -4.65 9.70
N LEU A 55 11.31 -3.35 9.39
CA LEU A 55 10.03 -2.66 9.44
C LEU A 55 9.08 -3.36 8.46
N LYS A 56 7.96 -3.86 8.98
CA LYS A 56 6.92 -4.40 8.13
C LYS A 56 6.40 -3.28 7.22
N ARG A 57 6.47 -3.50 5.91
CA ARG A 57 6.01 -2.56 4.89
C ARG A 57 4.73 -3.10 4.25
N GLY A 58 3.66 -3.11 5.03
CA GLY A 58 2.40 -3.73 4.64
C GLY A 58 1.48 -3.89 5.84
N HIS A 59 0.30 -4.46 5.59
CA HIS A 59 -0.65 -4.80 6.65
C HIS A 59 -0.01 -5.80 7.60
N THR A 60 0.04 -5.44 8.89
CA THR A 60 0.71 -6.23 9.93
C THR A 60 -0.26 -6.92 10.86
N ASP A 61 -1.53 -6.51 10.81
CA ASP A 61 -2.55 -7.12 11.65
C ASP A 61 -2.75 -8.55 11.16
N GLY A 62 -3.04 -9.46 12.08
CA GLY A 62 -3.35 -10.83 11.74
C GLY A 62 -4.56 -10.94 10.80
N PRO A 63 -4.89 -12.16 10.35
CA PRO A 63 -6.06 -12.39 9.51
C PRO A 63 -7.28 -11.68 10.11
N ARG A 64 -7.88 -10.77 9.33
CA ARG A 64 -9.14 -10.13 9.72
C ARG A 64 -10.28 -11.11 9.44
N PRO A 65 -11.28 -11.20 10.33
CA PRO A 65 -12.47 -11.99 10.05
C PRO A 65 -13.09 -11.47 8.75
N VAL A 66 -13.17 -12.35 7.75
CA VAL A 66 -13.86 -12.10 6.50
C VAL A 66 -15.35 -12.34 6.73
N HIS A 67 -16.15 -11.31 6.52
CA HIS A 67 -17.60 -11.50 6.43
C HIS A 67 -17.91 -12.13 5.08
N VAL A 68 -18.51 -13.32 5.14
CA VAL A 68 -19.11 -13.99 3.99
C VAL A 68 -20.63 -13.91 4.13
N PRO A 69 -21.39 -13.99 3.01
CA PRO A 69 -22.84 -14.07 3.07
C PRO A 69 -23.33 -15.26 3.90
N ASP A 70 -24.53 -15.14 4.45
CA ASP A 70 -25.18 -16.24 5.19
C ASP A 70 -25.29 -17.49 4.30
N GLY A 71 -24.90 -18.65 4.83
CA GLY A 71 -24.91 -19.93 4.10
C GLY A 71 -23.68 -20.20 3.22
N TRP A 72 -22.71 -19.26 3.13
CA TRP A 72 -21.51 -19.45 2.32
C TRP A 72 -20.68 -20.68 2.71
N PHE A 73 -20.48 -20.91 4.01
CA PHE A 73 -19.70 -22.06 4.49
C PHE A 73 -20.42 -23.39 4.28
N ASP A 74 -21.74 -23.38 4.15
CA ASP A 74 -22.53 -24.60 3.93
C ASP A 74 -22.40 -25.11 2.48
N LEU A 75 -22.02 -24.22 1.55
CA LEU A 75 -21.84 -24.49 0.13
C LEU A 75 -20.39 -24.29 -0.33
N ALA A 76 -19.44 -24.07 0.58
CA ALA A 76 -18.06 -23.74 0.24
C ALA A 76 -17.36 -24.82 -0.61
N ASP A 77 -17.74 -26.08 -0.40
CA ASP A 77 -17.24 -27.24 -1.15
C ASP A 77 -18.22 -27.71 -2.26
N ASP A 78 -19.33 -27.00 -2.46
CA ASP A 78 -20.29 -27.30 -3.54
C ASP A 78 -19.74 -26.74 -4.87
N PRO A 79 -19.43 -27.59 -5.87
CA PRO A 79 -18.92 -27.13 -7.16
C PRO A 79 -20.00 -26.44 -8.01
N THR A 80 -21.25 -26.41 -7.56
CA THR A 80 -22.37 -25.76 -8.25
C THR A 80 -22.19 -24.23 -8.18
N PRO A 81 -22.07 -23.54 -9.33
CA PRO A 81 -21.97 -22.08 -9.33
C PRO A 81 -23.23 -21.46 -8.70
N PRO A 82 -23.10 -20.47 -7.80
CA PRO A 82 -24.26 -19.78 -7.23
C PRO A 82 -25.06 -19.09 -8.34
N VAL A 83 -26.38 -19.07 -8.19
CA VAL A 83 -27.28 -18.36 -9.12
C VAL A 83 -26.91 -16.87 -9.14
N GLY A 84 -26.59 -16.31 -10.32
CA GLY A 84 -26.12 -14.94 -10.47
C GLY A 84 -24.59 -14.77 -10.56
N ALA A 85 -23.81 -15.87 -10.52
CA ALA A 85 -22.36 -15.84 -10.68
C ALA A 85 -21.88 -15.31 -12.05
N GLU A 86 -22.76 -15.27 -13.04
CA GLU A 86 -22.53 -14.64 -14.35
C GLU A 86 -22.53 -13.10 -14.29
N VAL A 87 -23.03 -12.53 -13.20
CA VAL A 87 -23.01 -11.08 -12.99
C VAL A 87 -21.62 -10.69 -12.48
N LEU A 88 -20.92 -9.83 -13.23
CA LEU A 88 -19.60 -9.30 -12.88
C LEU A 88 -19.67 -8.32 -11.69
N VAL A 89 -19.97 -8.82 -10.50
CA VAL A 89 -19.86 -8.10 -9.23
C VAL A 89 -18.75 -8.74 -8.40
N SER A 90 -17.75 -7.94 -8.04
CA SER A 90 -16.62 -8.38 -7.22
C SER A 90 -17.11 -8.73 -5.81
N GLY A 91 -17.40 -10.01 -5.57
CA GLY A 91 -17.75 -10.53 -4.24
C GLY A 91 -19.10 -11.24 -4.13
N GLY A 92 -19.84 -11.37 -5.24
CA GLY A 92 -21.26 -11.74 -5.21
C GLY A 92 -22.16 -10.53 -5.03
#